data_AF-A0A2B3TZL5-F1
#
_entry.id   AF-A0A2B3TZL5-F1
#
_cell.length_a   1.000
_cell.length_b   1.000
_cell.length_c   1.000
_cell.angle_alpha   90.00
_cell.angle_beta   90.00
_cell.angle_gamma   90.00
#
_symmetry.space_group_name_H-M   'P 1'
#
loop_
_entity.id
_entity.type
_entity.pdbx_description
1 polymer ?
#
loop_
_entity_poly.entity_id
_entity_poly.type
_entity_poly.pdbx_seq_one_letter_code
_entity_poly.pdbx_strand_id
1 'polypeptide(L)'
;MIVNHHGEHVSVEHDEDVLKIVEGITFEPTPLKDQEKSITVNELRWLYEQARRRKTRDTAALYAISRVNYIYQNDKRKSNK
;
A
#
# COMPACT_ATOMS: atom_id res chain seq x y z
N MET A 1 -4.19 7.92 -6.92
CA MET A 1 -4.07 7.49 -5.53
C MET A 1 -4.43 8.62 -4.58
N ILE A 2 -5.48 8.42 -3.79
CA ILE A 2 -5.89 9.24 -2.65
C ILE A 2 -5.82 8.35 -1.40
N VAL A 3 -5.26 8.86 -0.30
CA VAL A 3 -5.22 8.17 0.99
C VAL A 3 -6.20 8.85 1.91
N ASN A 4 -7.21 8.11 2.37
CA ASN A 4 -8.23 8.60 3.28
C ASN A 4 -8.03 7.98 4.67
N HIS A 5 -8.19 8.81 5.70
CA HIS A 5 -8.08 8.38 7.09
C HIS A 5 -9.47 8.42 7.75
N HIS A 6 -10.02 7.24 8.04
CA HIS A 6 -11.33 7.05 8.67
C HIS A 6 -11.17 6.64 10.13
N GLY A 7 -10.79 7.60 10.98
CA GLY A 7 -10.54 7.31 12.40
C GLY A 7 -9.41 6.28 12.55
N GLU A 8 -9.75 5.04 12.88
CA GLU A 8 -8.82 3.92 13.04
C GLU A 8 -8.45 3.21 11.75
N HIS A 9 -9.19 3.42 10.66
CA HIS A 9 -8.94 2.75 9.38
C HIS A 9 -8.33 3.67 8.33
N VAL A 10 -7.52 3.10 7.45
CA VAL A 10 -7.00 3.78 6.26
C VAL A 10 -7.47 3.09 4.99
N SER A 11 -7.98 3.89 4.05
CA SER A 11 -8.31 3.43 2.70
C SER A 11 -7.45 4.15 1.66
N VAL A 12 -7.19 3.46 0.56
CA VAL A 12 -6.47 3.99 -0.59
C VAL A 12 -7.35 3.80 -1.82
N GLU A 13 -7.64 4.91 -2.52
CA GLU A 13 -8.54 4.97 -3.66
C GLU A 13 -7.84 5.54 -4.91
N HIS A 14 -8.46 5.40 -6.08
CA HIS A 14 -7.94 5.92 -7.35
C HIS A 14 -6.57 5.33 -7.73
N ASP A 15 -6.36 4.06 -7.43
CA ASP A 15 -5.20 3.26 -7.78
C ASP A 15 -5.57 1.98 -8.54
N GLU A 16 -6.84 1.86 -8.95
CA GLU A 16 -7.40 0.68 -9.63
C GLU A 16 -6.72 0.44 -10.98
N ASP A 17 -6.25 1.50 -11.64
CA ASP A 17 -5.49 1.44 -12.89
C ASP A 17 -4.18 0.67 -12.74
N VAL A 18 -3.51 0.84 -11.59
CA VAL A 18 -2.29 0.11 -11.25
C VAL A 18 -2.61 -1.30 -10.77
N LEU A 19 -3.63 -1.46 -9.92
CA LEU A 19 -4.00 -2.77 -9.37
C LEU A 19 -4.46 -3.75 -10.44
N LYS A 20 -5.12 -3.28 -11.51
CA LYS A 20 -5.48 -4.11 -12.67
C LYS A 20 -4.29 -4.80 -13.35
N ILE A 21 -3.08 -4.23 -13.27
CA ILE A 21 -1.87 -4.81 -13.88
C ILE A 21 -1.48 -6.12 -13.17
N VAL A 22 -1.83 -6.24 -11.89
CA VAL A 22 -1.56 -7.41 -11.04
C VAL A 22 -2.85 -8.14 -10.65
N GLU A 23 -3.92 -7.95 -11.40
CA GLU A 23 -5.17 -8.68 -11.21
C GLU A 23 -4.93 -10.20 -11.26
N GLY A 24 -5.54 -10.93 -10.31
CA GLY A 24 -5.32 -12.36 -10.13
C GLY A 24 -4.16 -12.73 -9.20
N ILE A 25 -3.41 -11.75 -8.66
CA ILE A 25 -2.41 -11.97 -7.60
C ILE A 25 -3.00 -11.51 -6.26
N THR A 26 -2.91 -12.37 -5.25
CA THR A 26 -3.29 -12.02 -3.88
C THR A 26 -2.08 -11.49 -3.13
N PHE A 27 -2.24 -10.33 -2.48
CA PHE A 27 -1.21 -9.71 -1.66
C PHE A 27 -1.69 -9.68 -0.21
N GLU A 28 -0.98 -10.38 0.66
CA GLU A 28 -1.26 -10.40 2.10
C GLU A 28 -0.27 -9.50 2.85
N PRO A 29 -0.70 -8.84 3.93
CA PRO A 29 0.21 -8.04 4.73
C PRO A 29 1.27 -8.94 5.37
N THR A 30 2.52 -8.53 5.26
CA THR A 30 3.61 -9.20 5.96
C THR A 30 3.60 -8.76 7.43
N PRO A 31 3.70 -9.69 8.40
CA PRO A 31 3.84 -9.33 9.80
C PRO A 31 5.12 -8.50 9.96
N LEU A 32 5.00 -7.26 10.43
CA LEU A 32 6.15 -6.44 10.73
C LEU A 32 6.98 -7.10 11.83
N LYS A 33 8.30 -7.17 11.62
CA LYS A 33 9.22 -7.48 12.71
C LYS A 33 9.36 -6.25 13.61
N ASP A 34 9.57 -6.48 14.91
CA ASP A 34 9.92 -5.39 15.82
C ASP A 34 11.13 -4.63 15.26
N GLN A 35 11.02 -3.31 15.17
CA GLN A 35 12.00 -2.36 14.58
C GLN A 35 11.98 -2.19 13.05
N GLU A 36 11.13 -2.89 12.32
CA GLU A 36 11.00 -2.69 10.88
C GLU A 36 10.33 -1.35 10.55
N LYS A 37 10.96 -0.57 9.67
CA LYS A 37 10.52 0.80 9.35
C LYS A 37 9.15 0.75 8.66
N SER A 38 8.18 1.46 9.22
CA SER A 38 6.85 1.56 8.61
C SER A 38 6.88 2.29 7.27
N ILE A 39 6.00 1.89 6.37
CA ILE A 39 5.81 2.56 5.08
C ILE A 39 5.18 3.93 5.33
N THR A 40 5.78 4.96 4.77
CA THR A 40 5.25 6.33 4.79
C THR A 40 4.34 6.58 3.58
N VAL A 41 3.44 7.55 3.69
CA VAL A 41 2.58 7.98 2.56
C VAL A 41 3.42 8.42 1.35
N ASN A 42 4.58 9.04 1.59
CA ASN A 42 5.47 9.50 0.53
C ASN A 42 6.11 8.33 -0.22
N GLU A 43 6.58 7.31 0.50
CA GLU A 43 7.10 6.08 -0.11
C GLU A 43 6.00 5.37 -0.92
N LEU A 44 4.79 5.27 -0.37
CA LEU A 44 3.64 4.68 -1.07
C LEU A 44 3.28 5.46 -2.35
N ARG A 45 3.24 6.79 -2.28
CA ARG A 45 2.96 7.67 -3.42
C ARG A 45 4.04 7.54 -4.50
N TRP A 46 5.30 7.47 -4.11
CA TRP A 46 6.39 7.29 -5.06
C TRP A 46 6.27 5.95 -5.81
N LEU A 47 5.95 4.86 -5.11
CA LEU A 47 5.71 3.55 -5.73
C LEU A 47 4.51 3.57 -6.68
N TYR A 48 3.41 4.20 -6.27
CA TYR A 48 2.24 4.40 -7.14
C TYR A 48 2.63 5.11 -8.43
N GLU A 49 3.38 6.21 -8.34
CA GLU A 49 3.82 6.95 -9.52
C GLU A 49 4.74 6.14 -10.42
N GLN A 50 5.67 5.36 -9.87
CA GLN A 50 6.52 4.46 -10.66
C GLN A 50 5.67 3.42 -11.39
N ALA A 51 4.72 2.80 -10.69
CA ALA A 51 3.84 1.79 -11.27
C ALA A 51 2.93 2.38 -12.36
N ARG A 52 2.36 3.57 -12.13
CA ARG A 52 1.52 4.28 -13.09
C ARG A 52 2.30 4.73 -14.35
N ARG A 53 3.56 5.17 -14.18
CA ARG A 53 4.42 5.62 -15.29
C ARG A 53 4.94 4.44 -16.12
N ARG A 54 5.44 3.39 -15.46
CA ARG A 54 6.08 2.25 -16.15
C ARG A 54 5.09 1.20 -16.62
N LYS A 55 3.97 1.04 -15.91
CA LYS A 55 2.91 0.04 -16.17
C LYS A 55 3.45 -1.40 -16.29
N THR A 56 4.49 -1.73 -15.53
CA THR A 56 5.04 -3.10 -15.50
C THR A 56 4.48 -3.89 -14.33
N ARG A 57 4.38 -5.22 -14.48
CA ARG A 57 3.92 -6.10 -13.39
C ARG A 57 4.75 -5.95 -12.12
N ASP A 58 6.07 -5.86 -12.24
CA ASP A 58 6.97 -5.74 -11.09
C ASP A 58 6.72 -4.46 -10.28
N THR A 59 6.58 -3.33 -10.97
CA THR A 59 6.34 -2.05 -10.28
C THR A 59 4.95 -1.98 -9.67
N ALA A 60 3.94 -2.51 -10.36
CA ALA A 60 2.59 -2.64 -9.82
C ALA A 60 2.53 -3.60 -8.62
N ALA A 61 3.29 -4.71 -8.65
CA ALA A 61 3.37 -5.65 -7.54
C ALA A 61 4.04 -5.03 -6.31
N LEU A 62 5.17 -4.31 -6.50
CA LEU A 62 5.82 -3.57 -5.42
C LEU A 62 4.86 -2.56 -4.77
N TYR A 63 4.13 -1.80 -5.59
CA TYR A 63 3.10 -0.90 -5.10
C TYR A 63 2.00 -1.64 -4.32
N ALA A 64 1.45 -2.73 -4.86
CA ALA A 64 0.38 -3.48 -4.23
C ALA A 64 0.79 -4.08 -2.87
N ILE A 65 1.99 -4.65 -2.79
CA ILE A 65 2.58 -5.14 -1.53
C ILE A 65 2.68 -4.00 -0.52
N SER A 66 3.27 -2.87 -0.93
CA SER A 66 3.44 -1.73 -0.04
C SER A 66 2.10 -1.12 0.39
N ARG A 67 1.08 -1.13 -0.47
CA ARG A 67 -0.27 -0.65 -0.16
C ARG A 67 -0.93 -1.47 0.95
N VAL A 68 -0.93 -2.79 0.81
CA VAL A 68 -1.54 -3.70 1.81
C VAL A 68 -0.81 -3.58 3.15
N ASN A 69 0.52 -3.53 3.12
CA ASN A 69 1.33 -3.31 4.32
C ASN A 69 1.06 -1.95 4.96
N TYR A 70 0.95 -0.88 4.17
CA TYR A 70 0.66 0.46 4.68
C TYR A 70 -0.69 0.52 5.41
N ILE A 71 -1.75 -0.04 4.82
CA ILE A 71 -3.09 -0.10 5.41
C ILE A 71 -3.02 -0.88 6.74
N TYR A 72 -2.52 -2.11 6.71
CA TYR A 72 -2.42 -2.96 7.89
C TYR A 72 -1.63 -2.32 9.04
N GLN A 73 -0.54 -1.63 8.73
CA GLN A 73 0.27 -0.94 9.73
C GLN A 73 -0.45 0.24 10.39
N ASN A 74 -1.21 1.02 9.61
CA ASN A 74 -1.92 2.17 10.15
C ASN A 74 -3.12 1.73 11.00
N ASP A 75 -3.83 0.70 10.55
CA ASP A 75 -4.97 0.14 11.28
C ASP A 75 -4.51 -0.46 12.62
N LYS A 76 -3.40 -1.24 12.62
CA LYS A 76 -2.83 -1.80 13.87
C LYS A 76 -2.24 -0.75 14.80
N ARG A 77 -1.59 0.29 14.28
CA ARG A 77 -1.00 1.35 15.13
C ARG A 77 -2.04 2.13 15.92
N LYS A 78 -3.25 2.31 15.37
CA LYS A 78 -4.33 3.01 16.08
C LYS A 78 -5.08 2.11 17.05
N SER A 79 -5.16 0.81 16.78
CA SER A 79 -5.71 -0.16 17.74
C SER A 79 -4.88 -0.33 19.02
N ASN A 80 -3.58 0.01 19.00
CA ASN A 80 -2.67 -0.08 20.14
C ASN A 80 -2.52 1.23 20.93
N LYS A 81 -3.36 2.23 20.66
CA LYS A 81 -3.31 3.57 21.28
C LYS A 81 -4.52 3.81 22.17
#